data_AF-A0A444S531-F1
#
_entry.id   AF-A0A444S531-F1
#
_cell.length_a   1.000
_cell.length_b   1.000
_cell.length_c   1.000
_cell.angle_alpha   90.00
_cell.angle_beta   90.00
_cell.angle_gamma   90.00
#
_symmetry.space_group_name_H-M   'P 1'
#
loop_
_entity.id
_entity.type
_entity.pdbx_description
1 polymer ?
#
loop_
_entity_poly.entity_id
_entity_poly.type
_entity_poly.pdbx_seq_one_letter_code
_entity_poly.pdbx_strand_id
1 'polypeptide(L)'
;MSTSSTSEMLPVWLNPAYSRQIVKGNLMTLSARPKTVEQGEWIAHHVVEHYRNLWNFVRVIHEKEEDGTTICNVNTCPKMSAGPNHSYTWLNNRYQPVELPAHEYMTLMQRWIGGKINDTNLFPTDPNGVSYAPNPSLTSSSSTSSLADPASDAGSPPDEDWVGRRSGFPKEFAGVCRTIFLQMFRVYAHLYHNHFVDPLYHLNLEKQLNSCFSHFVLTATALDLLQKEDLEPMQGLVDLWAASGTFPPESKAYQYANLENGDKIWKLAAF
;
A
#
# COMPACT_ATOMS: atom_id res chain seq x y z
N MET A 1 8.59 -28.01 -36.07
CA MET A 1 9.40 -27.98 -34.83
C MET A 1 8.51 -27.42 -33.74
N SER A 2 8.13 -28.29 -32.82
CA SER A 2 7.18 -28.10 -31.74
C SER A 2 7.74 -27.18 -30.67
N THR A 3 7.12 -26.01 -30.46
CA THR A 3 7.31 -25.21 -29.25
C THR A 3 6.42 -25.80 -28.18
N SER A 4 7.01 -26.48 -27.18
CA SER A 4 6.27 -26.97 -26.03
C SER A 4 5.77 -25.77 -25.24
N SER A 5 4.45 -25.55 -25.21
CA SER A 5 3.82 -24.70 -24.21
C SER A 5 3.95 -25.40 -22.86
N THR A 6 5.02 -25.11 -22.12
CA THR A 6 5.05 -25.40 -20.69
C THR A 6 3.88 -24.63 -20.07
N SER A 7 2.83 -25.34 -19.67
CA SER A 7 1.76 -24.79 -18.85
C SER A 7 2.42 -24.28 -17.57
N GLU A 8 2.70 -22.98 -17.53
CA GLU A 8 3.31 -22.35 -16.37
C GLU A 8 2.32 -22.48 -15.22
N MET A 9 2.63 -23.37 -14.27
CA MET A 9 1.76 -23.59 -13.12
C MET A 9 1.65 -22.27 -12.36
N LEU A 10 0.41 -21.82 -12.15
CA LEU A 10 0.18 -20.57 -11.44
C LEU A 10 0.78 -20.65 -10.03
N PRO A 11 1.36 -19.54 -9.53
CA PRO A 11 1.83 -19.47 -8.15
C PRO A 11 0.75 -19.90 -7.14
N VAL A 12 1.16 -20.54 -6.05
CA VAL A 12 0.26 -21.10 -5.02
C VAL A 12 -0.69 -20.04 -4.45
N TRP A 13 -0.24 -18.80 -4.30
CA TRP A 13 -1.06 -17.69 -3.79
C TRP A 13 -2.17 -17.22 -4.75
N LEU A 14 -2.15 -17.65 -6.03
CA LEU A 14 -3.26 -17.47 -6.96
C LEU A 14 -4.30 -18.59 -6.90
N ASN A 15 -4.07 -19.64 -6.11
CA ASN A 15 -5.08 -20.67 -5.92
C ASN A 15 -6.23 -20.14 -5.01
N PRO A 16 -7.50 -20.18 -5.45
CA PRO A 16 -8.68 -19.81 -4.66
C PRO A 16 -8.80 -20.49 -3.29
N ALA A 17 -8.20 -21.68 -3.11
CA ALA A 17 -8.16 -22.35 -1.82
C ALA A 17 -7.32 -21.58 -0.79
N TYR A 18 -6.25 -20.91 -1.23
CA TYR A 18 -5.26 -20.24 -0.37
C TYR A 18 -5.35 -18.72 -0.41
N SER A 19 -6.11 -18.11 -1.33
CA SER A 19 -6.30 -16.66 -1.43
C SER A 19 -7.43 -16.11 -0.53
N ARG A 20 -7.94 -16.93 0.40
CA ARG A 20 -9.05 -16.56 1.29
C ARG A 20 -8.61 -15.58 2.38
N GLN A 21 -9.55 -14.72 2.80
CA GLN A 21 -9.36 -13.74 3.87
C GLN A 21 -10.04 -14.21 5.16
N ILE A 22 -9.62 -13.64 6.30
CA ILE A 22 -10.23 -13.89 7.61
C ILE A 22 -11.63 -13.28 7.65
N VAL A 23 -11.73 -12.04 7.19
CA VAL A 23 -12.97 -11.26 7.26
C VAL A 23 -13.83 -11.56 6.04
N LYS A 24 -15.07 -11.99 6.28
CA LYS A 24 -16.12 -12.04 5.27
C LYS A 24 -16.93 -10.75 5.37
N GLY A 25 -16.54 -9.71 4.63
CA GLY A 25 -17.21 -8.42 4.69
C GLY A 25 -16.59 -7.38 3.75
N ASN A 26 -17.31 -6.28 3.55
CA ASN A 26 -16.86 -5.19 2.70
C ASN A 26 -15.79 -4.34 3.43
N LEU A 27 -14.51 -4.72 3.25
CA LEU A 27 -13.37 -3.99 3.81
C LEU A 27 -13.26 -2.53 3.30
N MET A 28 -13.93 -2.17 2.21
CA MET A 28 -13.96 -0.77 1.73
C MET A 28 -14.55 0.18 2.77
N THR A 29 -15.46 -0.30 3.62
CA THR A 29 -16.03 0.50 4.71
C THR A 29 -14.98 0.98 5.71
N LEU A 30 -13.88 0.24 5.89
CA LEU A 30 -12.76 0.62 6.76
C LEU A 30 -11.85 1.67 6.10
N SER A 31 -11.86 1.76 4.78
CA SER A 31 -11.08 2.72 3.99
C SER A 31 -11.85 4.01 3.69
N ALA A 32 -13.17 4.03 3.91
CA ALA A 32 -14.02 5.17 3.63
C ALA A 32 -13.77 6.30 4.63
N ARG A 33 -13.35 7.47 4.13
CA ARG A 33 -13.10 8.65 4.96
C ARG A 33 -14.40 9.11 5.65
N PRO A 34 -14.41 9.26 6.99
CA PRO A 34 -15.53 9.89 7.67
C PRO A 34 -15.74 11.33 7.20
N LYS A 35 -17.00 11.76 7.04
CA LYS A 35 -17.34 13.08 6.45
C LYS A 35 -16.74 14.28 7.19
N THR A 36 -16.46 14.14 8.48
CA THR A 36 -15.92 15.20 9.35
C THR A 36 -14.39 15.19 9.42
N VAL A 37 -13.74 14.11 9.02
CA VAL A 37 -12.29 13.95 9.12
C VAL A 37 -11.62 14.56 7.90
N GLU A 38 -10.63 15.41 8.12
CA GLU A 38 -9.86 16.03 7.05
C GLU A 38 -9.06 14.96 6.25
N GLN A 39 -8.84 15.20 4.95
CA GLN A 39 -8.24 14.20 4.06
C GLN A 39 -6.77 13.89 4.43
N GLY A 40 -6.02 14.90 4.90
CA GLY A 40 -4.62 14.73 5.32
C GLY A 40 -4.51 13.79 6.51
N GLU A 41 -5.31 14.04 7.55
CA GLU A 41 -5.42 13.18 8.74
C GLU A 41 -5.76 11.73 8.40
N TRP A 42 -6.73 11.53 7.50
CA TRP A 42 -7.16 10.19 7.12
C TRP A 42 -6.06 9.42 6.39
N ILE A 43 -5.33 10.08 5.48
CA ILE A 43 -4.18 9.48 4.80
C ILE A 43 -3.07 9.19 5.81
N ALA A 44 -2.75 10.12 6.70
CA ALA A 44 -1.70 9.95 7.70
C ALA A 44 -1.95 8.74 8.59
N HIS A 45 -3.19 8.59 9.09
CA HIS A 45 -3.63 7.43 9.86
C HIS A 45 -3.38 6.11 9.10
N HIS A 46 -3.83 6.03 7.85
CA HIS A 46 -3.68 4.82 7.04
C HIS A 46 -2.23 4.50 6.68
N VAL A 47 -1.37 5.52 6.47
CA VAL A 47 0.07 5.31 6.25
C VAL A 47 0.68 4.58 7.44
N VAL A 48 0.43 5.06 8.66
CA VAL A 48 1.00 4.48 9.88
C VAL A 48 0.44 3.07 10.12
N GLU A 49 -0.87 2.89 9.94
CA GLU A 49 -1.52 1.60 10.18
C GLU A 49 -1.07 0.51 9.20
N HIS A 50 -1.02 0.82 7.90
CA HIS A 50 -0.59 -0.15 6.88
C HIS A 50 0.89 -0.46 6.99
N TYR A 51 1.74 0.51 7.34
CA TYR A 51 3.15 0.26 7.62
C TYR A 51 3.33 -0.70 8.80
N ARG A 52 2.61 -0.47 9.90
CA ARG A 52 2.65 -1.34 11.08
C ARG A 52 2.22 -2.78 10.74
N ASN A 53 1.15 -2.94 9.98
CA ASN A 53 0.63 -4.24 9.58
C ASN A 53 1.60 -5.00 8.66
N LEU A 54 2.15 -4.33 7.64
CA LEU A 54 3.16 -4.91 6.77
C LEU A 54 4.42 -5.33 7.54
N TRP A 55 4.90 -4.46 8.44
CA TRP A 55 6.13 -4.72 9.18
C TRP A 55 6.05 -5.96 10.06
N ASN A 56 4.86 -6.29 10.59
CA ASN A 56 4.66 -7.54 11.34
C ASN A 56 4.97 -8.79 10.50
N PHE A 57 4.64 -8.81 9.20
CA PHE A 57 4.99 -9.93 8.32
C PHE A 57 6.47 -9.92 7.95
N VAL A 58 7.05 -8.75 7.68
CA VAL A 58 8.49 -8.63 7.39
C VAL A 58 9.33 -9.14 8.55
N ARG A 59 8.91 -8.88 9.80
CA ARG A 59 9.59 -9.41 10.99
C ARG A 59 9.69 -10.92 11.00
N VAL A 60 8.70 -11.65 10.50
CA VAL A 60 8.74 -13.13 10.45
C VAL A 60 9.90 -13.63 9.60
N ILE A 61 10.16 -12.99 8.45
CA ILE A 61 11.24 -13.39 7.54
C ILE A 61 12.60 -12.77 7.87
N HIS A 62 12.62 -11.73 8.71
CA HIS A 62 13.82 -11.06 9.22
C HIS A 62 14.29 -11.61 10.57
N GLU A 63 13.48 -12.44 11.24
CA GLU A 63 13.88 -13.09 12.48
C GLU A 63 15.08 -14.00 12.20
N LYS A 64 16.03 -14.02 13.14
CA LYS A 64 17.23 -14.85 13.01
C LYS A 64 16.95 -16.24 13.53
N GLU A 65 17.31 -17.23 12.72
CA GLU A 65 17.35 -18.63 13.12
C GLU A 65 18.52 -18.91 14.08
N GLU A 66 18.60 -20.13 14.61
CA GLU A 66 19.66 -20.54 15.56
C GLU A 66 21.08 -20.39 14.98
N ASP A 67 21.23 -20.51 13.66
CA ASP A 67 22.49 -20.34 12.95
C ASP A 67 22.86 -18.86 12.68
N GLY A 68 22.01 -17.93 13.11
CA GLY A 68 22.18 -16.49 12.95
C GLY A 68 21.80 -15.95 11.56
N THR A 69 21.31 -16.80 10.66
CA THR A 69 20.79 -16.42 9.34
C THR A 69 19.31 -16.04 9.41
N THR A 70 18.82 -15.30 8.42
CA THR A 70 17.40 -14.93 8.28
C THR A 70 16.80 -15.67 7.10
N ILE A 71 15.49 -15.94 7.13
CA ILE A 71 14.79 -16.63 6.02
C ILE A 71 14.97 -15.88 4.70
N CYS A 72 14.74 -14.56 4.73
CA CYS A 72 15.08 -13.68 3.61
C CYS A 72 16.52 -13.17 3.79
N ASN A 73 17.44 -13.56 2.91
CA ASN A 73 18.85 -13.20 2.96
C ASN A 73 19.45 -13.05 1.55
N VAL A 74 20.75 -12.76 1.44
CA VAL A 74 21.43 -12.58 0.13
C VAL A 74 21.41 -13.84 -0.74
N ASN A 75 21.41 -15.03 -0.14
CA ASN A 75 21.41 -16.30 -0.88
C ASN A 75 20.02 -16.68 -1.37
N THR A 76 18.98 -16.48 -0.54
CA THR A 76 17.58 -16.79 -0.90
C THR A 76 16.96 -15.71 -1.77
N CYS A 77 17.27 -14.44 -1.51
CA CYS A 77 16.71 -13.28 -2.20
C CYS A 77 17.82 -12.25 -2.54
N PRO A 78 18.70 -12.56 -3.52
CA PRO A 78 19.82 -11.70 -3.89
C PRO A 78 19.40 -10.36 -4.49
N LYS A 79 18.14 -10.24 -4.93
CA LYS A 79 17.54 -9.00 -5.42
C LYS A 79 16.11 -8.85 -4.90
N MET A 80 15.67 -7.61 -4.70
CA MET A 80 14.27 -7.30 -4.40
C MET A 80 13.40 -7.51 -5.65
N SER A 81 12.53 -8.52 -5.64
CA SER A 81 11.73 -8.92 -6.82
C SER A 81 10.30 -9.33 -6.48
N ALA A 82 9.44 -9.27 -7.49
CA ALA A 82 8.10 -9.87 -7.51
C ALA A 82 8.04 -10.89 -8.65
N GLY A 83 8.49 -12.10 -8.38
CA GLY A 83 8.61 -13.17 -9.38
C GLY A 83 9.83 -12.99 -10.29
N PRO A 84 9.91 -13.74 -11.40
CA PRO A 84 11.10 -13.77 -12.25
C PRO A 84 11.28 -12.51 -13.09
N ASN A 85 10.18 -11.85 -13.47
CA ASN A 85 10.18 -10.77 -14.47
C ASN A 85 10.15 -9.35 -13.88
N HIS A 86 9.87 -9.21 -12.58
CA HIS A 86 9.82 -7.90 -11.92
C HIS A 86 10.89 -7.78 -10.84
N SER A 87 11.76 -6.79 -11.00
CA SER A 87 12.79 -6.42 -10.02
C SER A 87 12.65 -4.95 -9.63
N TYR A 88 12.92 -4.65 -8.37
CA TYR A 88 12.78 -3.33 -7.79
C TYR A 88 14.13 -2.78 -7.40
N THR A 89 14.44 -1.59 -7.91
CA THR A 89 15.65 -0.84 -7.53
C THR A 89 15.35 0.16 -6.43
N TRP A 90 16.34 0.42 -5.59
CA TRP A 90 16.31 1.49 -4.60
C TRP A 90 17.05 2.73 -5.14
N LEU A 91 16.62 3.93 -4.76
CA LEU A 91 17.35 5.16 -5.11
C LEU A 91 18.36 5.49 -4.01
N ASN A 92 19.64 5.54 -4.38
CA ASN A 92 20.69 5.94 -3.44
C ASN A 92 20.69 7.46 -3.19
N ASN A 93 21.60 7.95 -2.33
CA ASN A 93 21.74 9.38 -2.01
C ASN A 93 22.06 10.28 -3.22
N ARG A 94 22.47 9.69 -4.36
CA ARG A 94 22.73 10.38 -5.63
C ARG A 94 21.56 10.24 -6.60
N TYR A 95 20.40 9.75 -6.14
CA TYR A 95 19.22 9.47 -6.95
C TYR A 95 19.46 8.46 -8.08
N GLN A 96 20.43 7.56 -7.91
CA GLN A 96 20.71 6.50 -8.88
C GLN A 96 20.02 5.20 -8.45
N PRO A 97 19.41 4.47 -9.39
CA PRO A 97 18.84 3.16 -9.12
C PRO A 97 19.95 2.15 -8.83
N VAL A 98 19.83 1.45 -7.70
CA VAL A 98 20.71 0.36 -7.29
C VAL A 98 19.89 -0.89 -7.01
N GLU A 99 20.39 -2.03 -7.47
CA GLU A 99 19.85 -3.34 -7.09
C GLU A 99 20.36 -3.71 -5.71
N LEU A 100 19.45 -4.17 -4.85
CA LEU A 100 19.74 -4.58 -3.48
C LEU A 100 19.14 -5.95 -3.21
N PRO A 101 19.78 -6.76 -2.36
CA PRO A 101 19.14 -7.92 -1.74
C PRO A 101 17.82 -7.52 -1.07
N ALA A 102 16.83 -8.42 -1.11
CA ALA A 102 15.48 -8.08 -0.64
C ALA A 102 15.44 -7.71 0.85
N HIS A 103 16.20 -8.44 1.69
CA HIS A 103 16.31 -8.15 3.12
C HIS A 103 16.88 -6.73 3.40
N GLU A 104 17.92 -6.32 2.67
CA GLU A 104 18.48 -4.96 2.77
C GLU A 104 17.50 -3.90 2.28
N TYR A 105 16.79 -4.16 1.18
CA TYR A 105 15.75 -3.28 0.66
C TYR A 105 14.68 -3.02 1.72
N MET A 106 14.18 -4.07 2.37
CA MET A 106 13.16 -3.95 3.41
C MET A 106 13.67 -3.19 4.64
N THR A 107 14.92 -3.38 5.05
CA THR A 107 15.55 -2.59 6.13
C THR A 107 15.69 -1.12 5.76
N LEU A 108 16.10 -0.80 4.53
CA LEU A 108 16.17 0.59 4.06
C LEU A 108 14.78 1.23 3.97
N MET A 109 13.79 0.49 3.48
CA MET A 109 12.39 0.90 3.46
C MET A 109 11.88 1.21 4.87
N GLN A 110 12.12 0.32 5.84
CA GLN A 110 11.75 0.53 7.24
C GLN A 110 12.35 1.82 7.80
N ARG A 111 13.66 2.00 7.62
CA ARG A 111 14.36 3.21 8.11
C ARG A 111 13.85 4.47 7.42
N TRP A 112 13.59 4.41 6.13
CA TRP A 112 13.11 5.55 5.35
C TRP A 112 11.68 5.93 5.74
N ILE A 113 10.74 4.99 5.74
CA ILE A 113 9.35 5.24 6.17
C ILE A 113 9.33 5.69 7.64
N GLY A 114 10.06 5.00 8.51
CA GLY A 114 10.21 5.37 9.92
C GLY A 114 10.71 6.80 10.11
N GLY A 115 11.68 7.24 9.31
CA GLY A 115 12.15 8.63 9.32
C GLY A 115 11.10 9.64 8.84
N LYS A 116 10.19 9.24 7.94
CA LYS A 116 9.10 10.12 7.45
C LYS A 116 7.96 10.24 8.45
N ILE A 117 7.46 9.12 8.98
CA ILE A 117 6.31 9.12 9.90
C ILE A 117 6.62 9.74 11.27
N ASN A 118 7.91 9.80 11.65
CA ASN A 118 8.35 10.41 12.90
C ASN A 118 8.83 11.86 12.72
N ASP A 119 8.87 12.38 11.49
CA ASP A 119 9.21 13.79 11.23
C ASP A 119 7.97 14.65 11.43
N THR A 120 7.94 15.42 12.52
CA THR A 120 6.80 16.26 12.89
C THR A 120 6.53 17.38 11.90
N ASN A 121 7.46 17.73 11.03
CA ASN A 121 7.23 18.71 9.95
C ASN A 121 6.46 18.10 8.79
N LEU A 122 6.54 16.77 8.62
CA LEU A 122 5.85 16.04 7.56
C LEU A 122 4.56 15.38 8.07
N PHE A 123 4.59 14.83 9.28
CA PHE A 123 3.47 14.24 9.99
C PHE A 123 3.27 15.01 11.31
N PRO A 124 2.56 16.15 11.29
CA PRO A 124 2.26 16.91 12.49
C PRO A 124 1.53 16.07 13.53
N THR A 125 1.92 16.20 14.79
CA THR A 125 1.32 15.45 15.91
C THR A 125 0.70 16.36 16.98
N ASP A 126 0.77 17.69 16.80
CA ASP A 126 0.18 18.65 17.73
C ASP A 126 -1.36 18.61 17.61
N PRO A 127 -2.11 18.22 18.65
CA PRO A 127 -3.56 18.18 18.62
C PRO A 127 -4.21 19.55 18.32
N ASN A 128 -3.52 20.65 18.64
CA ASN A 128 -4.03 22.01 18.39
C ASN A 128 -4.00 22.39 16.90
N GLY A 129 -3.19 21.70 16.09
CA GLY A 129 -3.10 21.92 14.65
C GLY A 129 -4.17 21.18 13.84
N VAL A 130 -4.88 20.22 14.44
CA VAL A 130 -5.82 19.33 13.73
C VAL A 130 -7.06 20.10 13.28
N SER A 131 -7.43 19.93 12.01
CA SER A 131 -8.65 20.50 11.44
C SER A 131 -9.68 19.43 11.04
N TYR A 132 -10.83 19.90 10.55
CA TYR A 132 -11.95 19.05 10.14
C TYR A 132 -12.29 19.28 8.67
N ALA A 133 -12.89 18.29 8.02
CA ALA A 133 -13.37 18.44 6.65
C ALA A 133 -14.35 19.63 6.51
N PRO A 134 -14.29 20.42 5.42
CA PRO A 134 -15.25 21.48 5.18
C PRO A 134 -16.67 20.91 5.07
N ASN A 135 -17.64 21.56 5.72
CA ASN A 135 -19.05 21.18 5.57
C ASN A 135 -19.69 21.98 4.42
N PRO A 136 -20.12 21.34 3.31
CA PRO A 136 -20.69 22.03 2.16
C PRO A 136 -21.87 22.95 2.48
N SER A 137 -22.64 22.66 3.54
CA SER A 137 -23.78 23.49 3.96
C SER A 137 -23.38 24.76 4.73
N LEU A 138 -22.17 24.77 5.32
CA LEU A 138 -21.63 25.93 6.05
C LEU A 138 -20.70 26.76 5.17
N THR A 139 -20.15 26.19 4.10
CA THR A 139 -19.17 26.87 3.23
C THR A 139 -19.79 27.78 2.16
N SER A 140 -21.13 27.81 2.02
CA SER A 140 -21.82 28.70 1.06
C SER A 140 -22.12 30.10 1.61
N SER A 141 -21.82 30.38 2.87
CA SER A 141 -21.99 31.70 3.47
C SER A 141 -20.89 31.96 4.49
N SER A 142 -20.18 33.08 4.34
CA SER A 142 -19.08 33.59 5.18
C SER A 142 -17.70 32.99 4.83
N SER A 143 -16.89 33.60 3.94
CA SER A 143 -15.99 34.72 4.29
C SER A 143 -16.10 35.23 5.74
N THR A 144 -14.96 35.20 6.46
CA THR A 144 -14.72 35.59 7.87
C THR A 144 -15.10 34.50 8.90
N SER A 145 -14.19 33.97 9.73
CA SER A 145 -13.19 34.65 10.54
C SER A 145 -12.06 33.69 10.96
N SER A 146 -10.84 33.91 10.46
CA SER A 146 -9.64 33.72 11.29
C SER A 146 -9.26 35.10 11.82
N LEU A 147 -9.06 35.20 13.13
CA LEU A 147 -8.36 36.32 13.74
C LEU A 147 -6.90 36.26 13.24
N ALA A 148 -6.62 36.91 12.12
CA ALA A 148 -5.27 37.12 11.61
C ALA A 148 -5.13 38.58 11.13
N ASP A 149 -4.24 39.28 11.84
CA ASP A 149 -3.47 40.48 11.53
C ASP A 149 -3.90 41.42 10.37
N PRO A 150 -4.05 42.73 10.63
CA PRO A 150 -4.22 43.73 9.59
C PRO A 150 -2.84 44.20 9.07
N ALA A 151 -2.11 43.36 8.32
CA ALA A 151 -1.00 43.80 7.47
C ALA A 151 -0.41 42.65 6.61
N SER A 152 -0.95 42.42 5.42
CA SER A 152 -0.22 41.91 4.22
C SER A 152 -1.23 41.88 3.07
N ASP A 153 -1.36 42.98 2.36
CA ASP A 153 -0.61 43.34 1.15
C ASP A 153 -0.92 42.44 -0.06
N ALA A 154 -1.21 43.12 -1.16
CA ALA A 154 -1.79 42.60 -2.37
C ALA A 154 -0.76 41.82 -3.19
N GLY A 155 -1.09 40.57 -3.58
CA GLY A 155 -0.26 39.80 -4.50
C GLY A 155 -0.23 38.28 -4.30
N SER A 156 -1.05 37.70 -3.44
CA SER A 156 -1.08 36.25 -3.26
C SER A 156 -1.50 35.53 -4.56
N PRO A 157 -0.77 34.49 -5.02
CA PRO A 157 -1.24 33.59 -6.08
C PRO A 157 -2.60 32.98 -5.69
N PRO A 158 -3.38 32.41 -6.62
CA PRO A 158 -4.63 31.73 -6.27
C PRO A 158 -4.37 30.78 -5.10
N ASP A 159 -5.20 30.91 -4.05
CA ASP A 159 -5.04 30.23 -2.77
C ASP A 159 -4.84 28.73 -3.02
N GLU A 160 -3.58 28.29 -2.99
CA GLU A 160 -3.21 26.96 -3.46
C GLU A 160 -3.69 25.98 -2.40
N ASP A 161 -4.75 25.23 -2.69
CA ASP A 161 -5.30 24.23 -1.78
C ASP A 161 -4.60 22.88 -2.00
N TRP A 162 -4.10 22.28 -0.93
CA TRP A 162 -3.45 20.96 -0.97
C TRP A 162 -3.93 20.09 0.18
N VAL A 163 -3.76 18.77 0.01
CA VAL A 163 -4.21 17.77 0.96
C VAL A 163 -3.52 17.96 2.31
N GLY A 164 -4.32 18.19 3.36
CA GLY A 164 -3.84 18.32 4.73
C GLY A 164 -3.40 19.73 5.12
N ARG A 165 -3.54 20.73 4.23
CA ARG A 165 -3.14 22.12 4.52
C ARG A 165 -3.72 22.65 5.83
N ARG A 166 -4.99 22.33 6.12
CA ARG A 166 -5.69 22.88 7.28
C ARG A 166 -5.26 22.22 8.59
N SER A 167 -4.80 20.97 8.52
CA SER A 167 -4.14 20.26 9.62
C SER A 167 -2.62 20.50 9.71
N GLY A 168 -2.07 21.41 8.91
CA GLY A 168 -0.64 21.75 8.95
C GLY A 168 0.29 20.79 8.21
N PHE A 169 -0.23 19.87 7.39
CA PHE A 169 0.60 19.02 6.53
C PHE A 169 1.25 19.86 5.42
N PRO A 170 2.52 19.59 5.07
CA PRO A 170 3.22 20.34 4.03
C PRO A 170 2.78 19.92 2.62
N LYS A 171 3.09 20.71 1.59
CA LYS A 171 2.64 20.49 0.20
C LYS A 171 3.08 19.13 -0.36
N GLU A 172 4.27 18.69 0.01
CA GLU A 172 4.86 17.42 -0.42
C GLU A 172 4.23 16.19 0.24
N PHE A 173 3.44 16.36 1.32
CA PHE A 173 2.88 15.28 2.12
C PHE A 173 2.24 14.18 1.27
N ALA A 174 1.28 14.55 0.41
CA ALA A 174 0.57 13.58 -0.42
C ALA A 174 1.51 12.83 -1.38
N GLY A 175 2.53 13.49 -1.91
CA GLY A 175 3.55 12.87 -2.76
C GLY A 175 4.42 11.87 -1.99
N VAL A 176 4.78 12.20 -0.75
CA VAL A 176 5.51 11.29 0.13
C VAL A 176 4.64 10.09 0.50
N CYS A 177 3.36 10.28 0.82
CA CYS A 177 2.43 9.18 1.12
C CYS A 177 2.25 8.22 -0.06
N ARG A 178 2.14 8.72 -1.29
CA ARG A 178 2.14 7.88 -2.51
C ARG A 178 3.40 7.03 -2.61
N THR A 179 4.56 7.66 -2.37
CA THR A 179 5.85 6.96 -2.39
C THR A 179 5.91 5.88 -1.30
N ILE A 180 5.44 6.17 -0.09
CA ILE A 180 5.36 5.22 1.01
C ILE A 180 4.50 4.00 0.62
N PHE A 181 3.29 4.22 0.09
CA PHE A 181 2.42 3.12 -0.35
C PHE A 181 3.03 2.31 -1.48
N LEU A 182 3.70 2.93 -2.45
CA LEU A 182 4.40 2.21 -3.52
C LEU A 182 5.50 1.31 -2.95
N GLN A 183 6.27 1.80 -1.98
CA GLN A 183 7.30 1.01 -1.32
C GLN A 183 6.70 -0.17 -0.54
N MET A 184 5.60 0.05 0.18
CA MET A 184 4.89 -1.03 0.88
C MET A 184 4.33 -2.09 -0.08
N PHE A 185 3.77 -1.67 -1.22
CA PHE A 185 3.25 -2.59 -2.24
C PHE A 185 4.34 -3.52 -2.77
N ARG A 186 5.54 -2.98 -3.07
CA ARG A 186 6.68 -3.78 -3.54
C ARG A 186 7.07 -4.87 -2.54
N VAL A 187 6.99 -4.56 -1.24
CA VAL A 187 7.26 -5.55 -0.19
C VAL A 187 6.16 -6.59 -0.09
N TYR A 188 4.88 -6.21 -0.15
CA TYR A 188 3.79 -7.19 -0.26
C TYR A 188 3.99 -8.12 -1.46
N ALA A 189 4.29 -7.58 -2.63
CA ALA A 189 4.54 -8.37 -3.82
C ALA A 189 5.71 -9.35 -3.61
N HIS A 190 6.81 -8.88 -3.00
CA HIS A 190 7.93 -9.75 -2.67
C HIS A 190 7.54 -10.89 -1.72
N LEU A 191 6.75 -10.59 -0.67
CA LEU A 191 6.25 -11.60 0.28
C LEU A 191 5.39 -12.66 -0.43
N TYR A 192 4.47 -12.26 -1.30
CA TYR A 192 3.66 -13.20 -2.06
C TYR A 192 4.48 -14.08 -2.99
N HIS A 193 5.38 -13.47 -3.76
CA HIS A 193 6.12 -14.20 -4.80
C HIS A 193 7.22 -15.12 -4.23
N ASN A 194 7.87 -14.74 -3.11
CA ASN A 194 9.05 -15.45 -2.62
C ASN A 194 8.86 -16.10 -1.24
N HIS A 195 7.88 -15.65 -0.45
CA HIS A 195 7.73 -16.06 0.96
C HIS A 195 6.32 -16.51 1.34
N PHE A 196 5.41 -16.68 0.37
CA PHE A 196 4.04 -17.08 0.65
C PHE A 196 3.97 -18.50 1.22
N VAL A 197 4.67 -19.45 0.61
CA VAL A 197 4.71 -20.84 1.09
C VAL A 197 5.62 -20.93 2.33
N ASP A 198 6.90 -20.63 2.13
CA ASP A 198 7.91 -20.62 3.17
C ASP A 198 8.25 -19.17 3.58
N PRO A 199 7.89 -18.71 4.80
CA PRO A 199 7.30 -19.47 5.90
C PRO A 199 5.79 -19.24 6.10
N LEU A 200 5.18 -18.28 5.39
CA LEU A 200 3.90 -17.69 5.81
C LEU A 200 2.74 -18.71 5.80
N TYR A 201 2.65 -19.55 4.77
CA TYR A 201 1.64 -20.60 4.69
C TYR A 201 1.88 -21.69 5.73
N HIS A 202 3.12 -22.14 5.92
CA HIS A 202 3.46 -23.15 6.92
C HIS A 202 3.20 -22.69 8.36
N LEU A 203 3.26 -21.38 8.61
CA LEU A 203 2.89 -20.77 9.88
C LEU A 203 1.39 -20.44 10.01
N ASN A 204 0.56 -20.79 9.02
CA ASN A 204 -0.87 -20.46 8.94
C ASN A 204 -1.15 -18.94 9.02
N LEU A 205 -0.30 -18.12 8.39
CA LEU A 205 -0.42 -16.66 8.31
C LEU A 205 -0.99 -16.18 6.97
N GLU A 206 -1.32 -17.09 6.05
CA GLU A 206 -1.77 -16.76 4.70
C GLU A 206 -3.04 -15.92 4.69
N LYS A 207 -4.01 -16.23 5.57
CA LYS A 207 -5.27 -15.49 5.65
C LYS A 207 -5.08 -14.10 6.24
N GLN A 208 -4.18 -13.95 7.19
CA GLN A 208 -3.79 -12.68 7.80
C GLN A 208 -3.13 -11.81 6.73
N LEU A 209 -2.17 -12.36 5.99
CA LEU A 209 -1.51 -11.67 4.86
C LEU A 209 -2.55 -11.22 3.83
N ASN A 210 -3.44 -12.11 3.41
CA ASN A 210 -4.51 -11.82 2.45
C ASN A 210 -5.45 -10.70 2.93
N SER A 211 -5.83 -10.73 4.21
CA SER A 211 -6.73 -9.72 4.78
C SER A 211 -6.06 -8.35 4.84
N CYS A 212 -4.80 -8.29 5.29
CA CYS A 212 -4.02 -7.06 5.33
C CYS A 212 -3.75 -6.51 3.93
N PHE A 213 -3.36 -7.36 2.98
CA PHE A 213 -3.07 -6.92 1.60
C PHE A 213 -4.33 -6.46 0.85
N SER A 214 -5.45 -7.16 1.02
CA SER A 214 -6.75 -6.75 0.49
C SER A 214 -7.17 -5.37 1.01
N HIS A 215 -7.11 -5.17 2.33
CA HIS A 215 -7.40 -3.88 2.94
C HIS A 215 -6.42 -2.80 2.45
N PHE A 216 -5.14 -3.14 2.28
CA PHE A 216 -4.13 -2.25 1.73
C PHE A 216 -4.47 -1.80 0.31
N VAL A 217 -4.79 -2.71 -0.62
CA VAL A 217 -5.16 -2.38 -2.02
C VAL A 217 -6.44 -1.56 -2.08
N LEU A 218 -7.47 -1.93 -1.31
CA LEU A 218 -8.73 -1.17 -1.24
C LEU A 218 -8.50 0.26 -0.71
N THR A 219 -7.70 0.41 0.34
CA THR A 219 -7.35 1.73 0.90
C THR A 219 -6.53 2.54 -0.08
N ALA A 220 -5.48 1.94 -0.64
CA ALA A 220 -4.54 2.62 -1.52
C ALA A 220 -5.23 3.15 -2.77
N THR A 221 -6.11 2.36 -3.38
CA THR A 221 -6.87 2.80 -4.55
C THR A 221 -7.96 3.81 -4.19
N ALA A 222 -8.68 3.63 -3.07
CA ALA A 222 -9.70 4.58 -2.62
C ALA A 222 -9.14 5.98 -2.33
N LEU A 223 -7.92 6.07 -1.80
CA LEU A 223 -7.23 7.32 -1.46
C LEU A 223 -6.28 7.83 -2.55
N ASP A 224 -6.29 7.23 -3.74
CA ASP A 224 -5.42 7.59 -4.87
C ASP A 224 -3.91 7.53 -4.54
N LEU A 225 -3.54 6.60 -3.66
CA LEU A 225 -2.17 6.33 -3.23
C LEU A 225 -1.45 5.32 -4.15
N LEU A 226 -2.21 4.47 -4.85
CA LEU A 226 -1.72 3.60 -5.93
C LEU A 226 -2.66 3.67 -7.13
N GLN A 227 -2.07 3.69 -8.33
CA GLN A 227 -2.77 3.67 -9.61
C GLN A 227 -2.83 2.24 -10.16
N LYS A 228 -3.57 2.07 -11.27
CA LYS A 228 -3.75 0.75 -11.91
C LYS A 228 -2.40 0.13 -12.31
N GLU A 229 -1.50 0.95 -12.84
CA GLU A 229 -0.20 0.51 -13.35
C GLU A 229 0.71 0.00 -12.23
N ASP A 230 0.56 0.55 -11.02
CA ASP A 230 1.34 0.12 -9.85
C ASP A 230 0.98 -1.30 -9.39
N LEU A 231 -0.25 -1.75 -9.66
CA LEU A 231 -0.76 -3.05 -9.21
C LEU A 231 -0.35 -4.22 -10.09
N GLU A 232 0.27 -3.98 -11.25
CA GLU A 232 0.60 -4.99 -12.26
C GLU A 232 1.27 -6.26 -11.68
N PRO A 233 2.28 -6.16 -10.77
CA PRO A 233 2.96 -7.35 -10.26
C PRO A 233 2.09 -8.29 -9.43
N MET A 234 0.92 -7.80 -8.99
CA MET A 234 -0.08 -8.53 -8.21
C MET A 234 -1.44 -8.60 -8.92
N GLN A 235 -1.50 -8.25 -10.22
CA GLN A 235 -2.75 -8.14 -10.96
C GLN A 235 -3.57 -9.44 -10.94
N GLY A 236 -2.91 -10.61 -11.00
CA GLY A 236 -3.60 -11.89 -10.92
C GLY A 236 -4.41 -12.08 -9.63
N LEU A 237 -3.92 -11.57 -8.50
CA LEU A 237 -4.63 -11.67 -7.22
C LEU A 237 -5.75 -10.62 -7.12
N VAL A 238 -5.54 -9.43 -7.68
CA VAL A 238 -6.57 -8.38 -7.81
C VAL A 238 -7.73 -8.88 -8.68
N ASP A 239 -7.43 -9.49 -9.83
CA ASP A 239 -8.39 -10.07 -10.75
C ASP A 239 -9.18 -11.19 -10.07
N LEU A 240 -8.48 -12.09 -9.38
CA LEU A 240 -9.07 -13.19 -8.64
C LEU A 240 -10.06 -12.70 -7.58
N TRP A 241 -9.66 -11.72 -6.77
CA TRP A 241 -10.51 -11.16 -5.70
C TRP A 241 -11.69 -10.35 -6.24
N ALA A 242 -11.56 -9.70 -7.40
CA ALA A 242 -12.68 -9.05 -8.06
C ALA A 242 -13.68 -10.11 -8.59
N ALA A 243 -13.21 -11.15 -9.27
CA ALA A 243 -14.06 -12.22 -9.78
C ALA A 243 -14.75 -13.03 -8.67
N SER A 244 -14.08 -13.25 -7.53
CA SER A 244 -14.64 -13.97 -6.38
C SER A 244 -15.61 -13.14 -5.52
N GLY A 245 -15.87 -11.87 -5.89
CA GLY A 245 -16.73 -10.96 -5.14
C GLY A 245 -16.12 -10.47 -3.82
N THR A 246 -14.80 -10.63 -3.65
CA THR A 246 -14.07 -10.13 -2.48
C THR A 246 -13.87 -8.62 -2.57
N PHE A 247 -13.57 -8.10 -3.75
CA PHE A 247 -13.58 -6.66 -4.01
C PHE A 247 -14.98 -6.20 -4.42
N PRO A 248 -15.56 -5.18 -3.75
CA PRO A 248 -16.87 -4.66 -4.12
C PRO A 248 -16.86 -4.02 -5.51
N PRO A 249 -17.90 -4.19 -6.34
CA PRO A 249 -17.99 -3.57 -7.66
C PRO A 249 -17.82 -2.05 -7.69
N GLU A 250 -18.23 -1.37 -6.61
CA GLU A 250 -18.11 0.07 -6.43
C GLU A 250 -16.68 0.54 -6.12
N SER A 251 -15.75 -0.38 -5.83
CA SER A 251 -14.36 -0.03 -5.49
C SER A 251 -13.50 0.24 -6.72
N LYS A 252 -12.54 1.16 -6.60
CA LYS A 252 -11.53 1.41 -7.64
C LYS A 252 -10.67 0.17 -7.92
N ALA A 253 -10.35 -0.60 -6.88
CA ALA A 253 -9.64 -1.87 -7.02
C ALA A 253 -10.37 -2.86 -7.97
N TYR A 254 -11.70 -2.96 -7.85
CA TYR A 254 -12.51 -3.76 -8.78
C TYR A 254 -12.46 -3.21 -10.21
N GLN A 255 -12.53 -1.89 -10.38
CA GLN A 255 -12.45 -1.24 -11.70
C GLN A 255 -11.08 -1.44 -12.38
N TYR A 256 -10.02 -1.64 -11.59
CA TYR A 256 -8.68 -1.93 -12.10
C TYR A 256 -8.50 -3.40 -12.50
N ALA A 257 -9.40 -4.29 -12.08
CA ALA A 257 -9.32 -5.72 -12.33
C ALA A 257 -9.75 -6.11 -13.75
N ASN A 258 -9.18 -7.21 -14.25
CA ASN A 258 -9.62 -7.96 -15.42
C ASN A 258 -10.42 -9.19 -14.97
N LEU A 259 -11.75 -9.06 -15.01
CA LEU A 259 -12.67 -10.12 -14.56
C LEU A 259 -12.55 -11.42 -15.36
N GLU A 260 -12.30 -11.34 -16.67
CA GLU A 260 -12.13 -12.52 -17.50
C GLU A 260 -10.89 -13.33 -17.09
N ASN A 261 -9.82 -12.63 -16.67
CA ASN A 261 -8.62 -13.28 -16.17
C ASN A 261 -8.87 -13.90 -14.79
N GLY A 262 -9.57 -13.19 -13.90
CA GLY A 262 -9.97 -13.71 -12.58
C GLY A 262 -10.79 -14.99 -12.69
N ASP A 263 -11.77 -15.02 -13.60
CA ASP A 263 -12.59 -16.22 -13.87
C ASP A 263 -11.77 -17.39 -14.42
N LYS A 264 -10.74 -17.12 -15.24
CA LYS A 264 -9.83 -18.15 -15.74
C LYS A 264 -9.00 -18.74 -14.59
N ILE A 265 -8.42 -17.90 -13.74
CA ILE A 265 -7.65 -18.34 -12.56
C ILE A 265 -8.53 -19.20 -11.65
N TRP A 266 -9.77 -18.77 -11.41
CA TRP A 266 -10.73 -19.51 -10.57
C TRP A 266 -11.02 -20.91 -11.12
N LYS A 267 -11.21 -21.04 -12.44
CA LYS A 267 -11.49 -22.31 -13.11
C LYS A 267 -10.27 -23.24 -13.17
N LEU A 268 -9.07 -22.68 -13.37
CA LEU A 268 -7.84 -23.47 -13.48
C LEU A 268 -7.45 -24.16 -12.16
N ALA A 269 -7.85 -23.58 -11.03
CA ALA A 269 -7.57 -24.14 -9.72
C ALA A 269 -8.70 -25.02 -9.14
N ALA A 270 -9.75 -25.29 -9.94
CA ALA A 270 -10.85 -26.19 -9.56
C ALA A 270 -10.57 -27.68 -9.86
N PHE A 271 -9.34 -28.00 -10.30
CA PHE A 271 -8.83 -29.34 -10.60
C PHE A 271 -7.51 -29.57 -9.87
#